data_AF-B3T3W6-F1
#
_entry.id   AF-B3T3W6-F1
#
_cell.length_a   1.000
_cell.length_b   1.000
_cell.length_c   1.000
_cell.angle_alpha   90.00
_cell.angle_beta   90.00
_cell.angle_gamma   90.00
#
_symmetry.space_group_name_H-M   'P 1'
#
loop_
_entity.id
_entity.type
_entity.pdbx_description
1 polymer ?
#
loop_
_entity_poly.entity_id
_entity_poly.type
_entity_poly.pdbx_seq_one_letter_code
_entity_poly.pdbx_strand_id
1 'polypeptide(L)'
;MHGWGTHSISSVGTLFPSLPTSQTMRNKSIPCILSTVLLIAVLMAPLASAESENETITVNHVVLVDTPPHKEWSWNYSYQVEVSDLQMDMNYTAVIDIVLLEDTTWGGLDWWWDIDWEGGYDEDNDGYHNQFNFTFSLQSGCYHMYANLYDRAGDIENSAPIGSTANFDFGVGGICEDGVFYSIFDSDGDGLVGKQDLYCPDTPQGEMVDEHGCSESDYARLSGTGGDDDEAARIPGFGLLLSITAALGAALIATRRE
;
A
#
# COMPACT_ATOMS: atom_id res chain seq x y z
N MET A 1 -36.10 -54.29 -39.95
CA MET A 1 -35.83 -55.38 -40.93
C MET A 1 -36.64 -55.09 -42.18
N HIS A 2 -35.97 -54.98 -43.33
CA HIS A 2 -36.44 -54.96 -44.72
C HIS A 2 -37.60 -53.99 -45.08
N GLY A 3 -37.54 -53.14 -46.11
CA GLY A 3 -36.62 -53.03 -47.22
C GLY A 3 -37.41 -52.69 -48.48
N TRP A 4 -37.03 -51.57 -49.13
CA TRP A 4 -37.00 -51.33 -50.58
C TRP A 4 -38.27 -51.41 -51.43
N GLY A 5 -38.35 -50.48 -52.39
CA GLY A 5 -38.77 -50.84 -53.75
C GLY A 5 -39.86 -49.97 -54.36
N THR A 6 -39.43 -48.92 -55.05
CA THR A 6 -40.19 -48.10 -56.02
C THR A 6 -40.51 -48.87 -57.31
N HIS A 7 -41.50 -48.38 -58.08
CA HIS A 7 -41.74 -48.43 -59.55
C HIS A 7 -43.28 -48.42 -59.77
N SER A 8 -43.95 -47.76 -60.72
CA SER A 8 -43.57 -47.14 -61.98
C SER A 8 -44.78 -46.38 -62.59
N ILE A 9 -44.51 -45.22 -63.22
CA ILE A 9 -44.87 -44.82 -64.62
C ILE A 9 -46.33 -44.46 -65.03
N SER A 10 -46.39 -43.33 -65.77
CA SER A 10 -47.36 -42.87 -66.81
C SER A 10 -48.70 -42.29 -66.32
N SER A 11 -49.38 -41.36 -67.00
CA SER A 11 -49.35 -40.90 -68.39
C SER A 11 -50.11 -39.57 -68.53
N VAL A 12 -49.59 -38.66 -69.36
CA VAL A 12 -50.24 -37.80 -70.38
C VAL A 12 -51.68 -37.27 -70.15
N GLY A 13 -51.82 -35.94 -70.27
CA GLY A 13 -53.09 -35.25 -70.56
C GLY A 13 -52.86 -33.87 -71.18
N THR A 14 -53.14 -33.76 -72.48
CA THR A 14 -53.03 -32.60 -73.39
C THR A 14 -54.32 -31.76 -73.48
N LEU A 15 -54.19 -30.49 -73.93
CA LEU A 15 -55.09 -29.66 -74.79
C LEU A 15 -55.55 -28.26 -74.26
N PHE A 16 -54.85 -27.21 -74.73
CA PHE A 16 -55.24 -25.93 -75.41
C PHE A 16 -56.64 -25.24 -75.19
N PRO A 17 -56.87 -23.97 -75.65
CA PRO A 17 -56.21 -22.68 -75.33
C PRO A 17 -57.23 -21.49 -75.20
N SER A 18 -56.80 -20.29 -74.77
CA SER A 18 -57.24 -19.00 -75.36
C SER A 18 -56.49 -17.79 -74.76
N LEU A 19 -55.72 -17.10 -75.62
CA LEU A 19 -55.20 -15.74 -75.47
C LEU A 19 -56.35 -14.70 -75.75
N PRO A 20 -56.22 -13.36 -75.53
CA PRO A 20 -55.00 -12.58 -75.79
C PRO A 20 -54.66 -11.36 -74.90
N THR A 21 -53.39 -10.96 -75.04
CA THR A 21 -52.85 -9.59 -75.09
C THR A 21 -53.00 -8.61 -73.92
N SER A 22 -51.87 -8.27 -73.28
CA SER A 22 -51.17 -7.01 -73.56
C SER A 22 -49.76 -7.00 -72.94
N GLN A 23 -48.75 -6.95 -73.82
CA GLN A 23 -47.46 -6.21 -73.80
C GLN A 23 -46.99 -5.63 -72.42
N THR A 24 -45.75 -5.77 -71.92
CA THR A 24 -44.42 -5.96 -72.53
C THR A 24 -43.43 -6.43 -71.45
N MET A 25 -42.45 -7.26 -71.85
CA MET A 25 -41.34 -7.75 -71.02
C MET A 25 -40.22 -6.71 -70.81
N ARG A 26 -39.55 -6.84 -69.66
CA ARG A 26 -38.18 -6.37 -69.38
C ARG A 26 -37.17 -6.89 -70.41
N ASN A 27 -36.12 -6.13 -70.74
CA ASN A 27 -34.72 -6.59 -70.55
C ASN A 27 -33.63 -5.51 -70.82
N LYS A 28 -32.70 -5.40 -69.85
CA LYS A 28 -31.26 -5.10 -69.89
C LYS A 28 -30.65 -4.04 -70.83
N SER A 29 -29.97 -3.07 -70.19
CA SER A 29 -28.52 -2.83 -70.34
C SER A 29 -27.97 -1.91 -69.24
N ILE A 30 -26.90 -2.36 -68.56
CA ILE A 30 -26.12 -1.73 -67.46
C ILE A 30 -25.18 -0.67 -68.08
N PRO A 31 -24.91 0.50 -67.46
CA PRO A 31 -23.69 0.61 -66.63
C PRO A 31 -23.75 1.57 -65.43
N CYS A 32 -22.89 1.22 -64.47
CA CYS A 32 -22.04 2.11 -63.68
C CYS A 32 -22.63 2.96 -62.54
N ILE A 33 -22.07 2.64 -61.37
CA ILE A 33 -21.78 3.52 -60.23
C ILE A 33 -23.02 3.91 -59.43
N LEU A 34 -23.25 3.26 -58.29
CA LEU A 34 -23.59 3.98 -57.06
C LEU A 34 -23.38 3.08 -55.83
N SER A 35 -22.47 3.55 -54.98
CA SER A 35 -22.47 3.39 -53.52
C SER A 35 -22.16 2.00 -52.94
N THR A 36 -20.88 1.66 -52.96
CA THR A 36 -20.22 0.91 -51.89
C THR A 36 -20.12 1.79 -50.63
N VAL A 37 -21.15 1.82 -49.77
CA VAL A 37 -20.97 2.20 -48.35
C VAL A 37 -21.97 1.42 -47.50
N LEU A 38 -21.69 0.14 -47.29
CA LEU A 38 -22.22 -0.62 -46.18
C LEU A 38 -21.09 -1.49 -45.64
N LEU A 39 -20.09 -0.85 -45.02
CA LEU A 39 -19.08 -1.53 -44.24
C LEU A 39 -18.54 -0.54 -43.18
N ILE A 40 -18.70 -0.93 -41.91
CA ILE A 40 -17.90 -0.49 -40.77
C ILE A 40 -18.11 0.97 -40.32
N ALA A 41 -19.18 1.20 -39.55
CA ALA A 41 -19.23 2.27 -38.55
C ALA A 41 -19.36 1.65 -37.14
N VAL A 42 -18.55 0.63 -36.89
CA VAL A 42 -18.28 0.06 -35.57
C VAL A 42 -16.77 0.16 -35.39
N LEU A 43 -16.33 0.78 -34.30
CA LEU A 43 -14.95 1.15 -33.95
C LEU A 43 -14.34 2.31 -34.74
N MET A 44 -14.69 3.53 -34.35
CA MET A 44 -13.70 4.58 -34.11
C MET A 44 -14.09 5.27 -32.79
N ALA A 45 -14.17 4.49 -31.71
CA ALA A 45 -13.77 5.05 -30.44
C ALA A 45 -12.28 5.39 -30.62
N PRO A 46 -11.77 6.54 -30.14
CA PRO A 46 -10.33 6.66 -29.97
C PRO A 46 -9.90 5.40 -29.22
N LEU A 47 -8.85 4.76 -29.72
CA LEU A 47 -8.11 3.76 -28.96
C LEU A 47 -7.61 4.51 -27.72
N ALA A 48 -8.46 4.59 -26.69
CA ALA A 48 -7.98 4.76 -25.34
C ALA A 48 -7.14 3.50 -25.13
N SER A 49 -5.83 3.68 -25.15
CA SER A 49 -4.89 2.69 -24.67
C SER A 49 -5.24 2.48 -23.20
N ALA A 50 -6.23 1.63 -22.94
CA ALA A 50 -6.34 0.96 -21.66
C ALA A 50 -5.39 -0.22 -21.77
N GLU A 51 -4.20 -0.09 -21.20
CA GLU A 51 -3.50 -1.20 -20.55
C GLU A 51 -2.18 -0.70 -19.96
N SER A 52 -2.26 -0.32 -18.70
CA SER A 52 -1.11 -0.34 -17.81
C SER A 52 -1.63 -0.57 -16.38
N GLU A 53 -2.17 -1.76 -16.16
CA GLU A 53 -2.33 -2.26 -14.79
C GLU A 53 -1.13 -3.13 -14.39
N ASN A 54 0.00 -2.98 -15.09
CA ASN A 54 1.18 -3.81 -14.87
C ASN A 54 2.38 -3.04 -14.33
N GLU A 55 2.36 -1.71 -14.25
CA GLU A 55 3.42 -0.98 -13.57
C GLU A 55 3.52 -1.44 -12.13
N THR A 56 4.74 -1.74 -11.72
CA THR A 56 5.00 -2.19 -10.36
C THR A 56 6.04 -1.32 -9.69
N ILE A 57 5.80 -1.05 -8.41
CA ILE A 57 6.80 -0.60 -7.45
C ILE A 57 6.90 -1.67 -6.37
N THR A 58 8.12 -2.07 -6.06
CA THR A 58 8.43 -3.12 -5.09
C THR A 58 9.52 -2.64 -4.16
N VAL A 59 9.38 -2.97 -2.88
CA VAL A 59 10.46 -2.79 -1.90
C VAL A 59 11.02 -4.17 -1.60
N ASN A 60 12.24 -4.43 -2.06
CA ASN A 60 12.84 -5.76 -2.06
C ASN A 60 13.28 -6.18 -0.65
N HIS A 61 13.83 -5.24 0.12
CA HIS A 61 14.21 -5.47 1.52
C HIS A 61 14.41 -4.17 2.27
N VAL A 62 14.27 -4.25 3.60
CA VAL A 62 14.70 -3.24 4.57
C VAL A 62 15.70 -3.91 5.50
N VAL A 63 16.94 -3.44 5.51
CA VAL A 63 18.06 -4.08 6.20
C VAL A 63 18.72 -3.13 7.17
N LEU A 64 19.11 -3.65 8.33
CA LEU A 64 19.92 -2.95 9.31
C LEU A 64 21.32 -2.70 8.73
N VAL A 65 21.76 -1.45 8.73
CA VAL A 65 23.11 -1.06 8.27
C VAL A 65 24.09 -1.21 9.43
N ASP A 66 23.77 -0.61 10.57
CA ASP A 66 24.60 -0.69 11.78
C ASP A 66 23.74 -0.56 13.05
N THR A 67 24.15 -1.29 14.09
CA THR A 67 23.54 -1.21 15.41
C THR A 67 24.12 -0.02 16.18
N PRO A 68 23.29 0.91 16.67
CA PRO A 68 23.78 2.03 17.46
C PRO A 68 24.35 1.54 18.81
N PRO A 69 25.36 2.23 19.37
CA PRO A 69 25.93 1.89 20.68
C PRO A 69 24.95 2.02 21.87
N HIS A 70 23.90 2.84 21.73
CA HIS A 70 22.91 3.09 22.77
C HIS A 70 21.49 2.91 22.21
N LYS A 71 20.60 2.29 23.00
CA LYS A 71 19.22 1.97 22.60
C LYS A 71 18.34 3.17 22.27
N GLU A 72 18.69 4.33 22.83
CA GLU A 72 17.98 5.61 22.65
C GLU A 72 18.38 6.34 21.36
N TRP A 73 19.42 5.87 20.66
CA TRP A 73 19.91 6.52 19.46
C TRP A 73 19.13 6.07 18.22
N SER A 74 19.23 6.87 17.16
CA SER A 74 18.70 6.52 15.86
C SER A 74 19.42 5.31 15.28
N TRP A 75 18.68 4.44 14.62
CA TRP A 75 19.15 3.26 13.94
C TRP A 75 19.25 3.50 12.44
N ASN A 76 20.37 3.10 11.85
CA ASN A 76 20.58 3.24 10.42
C ASN A 76 20.09 1.99 9.69
N TYR A 77 19.18 2.20 8.76
CA TYR A 77 18.64 1.17 7.88
C TYR A 77 18.83 1.58 6.43
N SER A 78 18.81 0.58 5.55
CA SER A 78 18.74 0.78 4.12
C SER A 78 17.59 -0.02 3.55
N TYR A 79 16.90 0.55 2.58
CA TYR A 79 15.91 -0.18 1.79
C TYR A 79 16.24 -0.11 0.32
N GLN A 80 15.93 -1.20 -0.38
CA GLN A 80 16.00 -1.27 -1.82
C GLN A 80 14.60 -1.21 -2.41
N VAL A 81 14.41 -0.29 -3.35
CA VAL A 81 13.18 -0.16 -4.13
C VAL A 81 13.47 -0.40 -5.61
N GLU A 82 12.54 -1.03 -6.30
CA GLU A 82 12.61 -1.32 -7.71
C GLU A 82 11.26 -1.08 -8.38
N VAL A 83 11.31 -0.49 -9.58
CA VAL A 83 10.16 -0.27 -10.44
C VAL A 83 10.30 -1.07 -11.73
N SER A 84 9.18 -1.53 -12.27
CA SER A 84 9.15 -2.39 -13.45
C SER A 84 7.89 -2.17 -14.27
N ASP A 85 7.93 -2.63 -15.54
CA ASP A 85 6.80 -2.62 -16.48
C ASP A 85 6.23 -1.21 -16.77
N LEU A 86 7.10 -0.20 -16.71
CA LEU A 86 6.77 1.19 -17.00
C LEU A 86 6.42 1.41 -18.48
N GLN A 87 5.50 2.32 -18.75
CA GLN A 87 5.14 2.69 -20.12
C GLN A 87 6.19 3.59 -20.75
N MET A 88 6.31 3.48 -22.08
CA MET A 88 7.14 4.38 -22.89
C MET A 88 6.54 5.79 -22.92
N ASP A 89 7.41 6.80 -23.03
CA ASP A 89 7.05 8.23 -23.15
C ASP A 89 6.23 8.79 -21.95
N MET A 90 6.24 8.07 -20.82
CA MET A 90 5.61 8.47 -19.57
C MET A 90 6.68 8.85 -18.54
N ASN A 91 6.39 9.87 -17.73
CA ASN A 91 7.23 10.27 -16.60
C ASN A 91 6.61 9.76 -15.31
N TYR A 92 7.41 9.12 -14.47
CA TYR A 92 6.98 8.54 -13.22
C TYR A 92 7.69 9.17 -12.04
N THR A 93 6.96 9.35 -10.95
CA THR A 93 7.51 9.77 -9.65
C THR A 93 7.19 8.69 -8.64
N ALA A 94 8.20 8.20 -7.91
CA ALA A 94 8.01 7.32 -6.77
C ALA A 94 7.99 8.15 -5.49
N VAL A 95 7.06 7.81 -4.60
CA VAL A 95 6.90 8.43 -3.28
C VAL A 95 6.95 7.32 -2.24
N ILE A 96 7.83 7.48 -1.25
CA ILE A 96 7.99 6.56 -0.12
C ILE A 96 7.67 7.32 1.16
N ASP A 97 6.63 6.87 1.85
CA ASP A 97 6.26 7.37 3.17
C ASP A 97 6.59 6.32 4.22
N ILE A 98 7.30 6.72 5.28
CA ILE A 98 7.55 5.86 6.45
C ILE A 98 6.90 6.50 7.68
N VAL A 99 5.85 5.86 8.20
CA VAL A 99 5.01 6.39 9.28
C VAL A 99 5.12 5.52 10.52
N LEU A 100 5.33 6.13 11.69
CA LEU A 100 5.33 5.42 12.98
C LEU A 100 3.89 4.99 13.32
N LEU A 101 3.66 3.72 13.62
CA LEU A 101 2.30 3.20 13.85
C LEU A 101 1.63 3.71 15.14
N GLU A 102 2.43 4.10 16.14
CA GLU A 102 1.91 4.67 17.40
C GLU A 102 1.52 6.15 17.29
N ASP A 103 1.96 6.85 16.24
CA ASP A 103 1.71 8.27 16.06
C ASP A 103 0.97 8.52 14.74
N THR A 104 -0.36 8.68 14.84
CA THR A 104 -1.21 9.09 13.71
C THR A 104 -1.06 10.56 13.31
N THR A 105 -0.21 11.34 14.00
CA THR A 105 0.10 12.70 13.54
C THR A 105 0.91 12.58 12.25
N TRP A 106 0.31 13.03 11.15
CA TRP A 106 0.93 13.12 9.83
C TRP A 106 2.31 13.78 9.94
N GLY A 107 3.35 12.94 9.93
CA GLY A 107 4.72 13.35 10.25
C GLY A 107 5.73 12.21 10.05
N GLY A 108 5.47 11.35 9.05
CA GLY A 108 6.45 10.36 8.60
C GLY A 108 7.63 10.99 7.88
N LEU A 109 8.67 10.20 7.60
CA LEU A 109 9.67 10.59 6.61
C LEU A 109 9.04 10.41 5.23
N ASP A 110 8.92 11.52 4.50
CA ASP A 110 8.45 11.56 3.10
C ASP A 110 9.65 11.82 2.17
N TRP A 111 9.83 10.94 1.20
CA TRP A 111 10.90 10.97 0.21
C TRP A 111 10.27 10.82 -1.18
N TRP A 112 10.51 11.79 -2.06
CA TRP A 112 10.12 11.73 -3.47
C TRP A 112 11.35 11.79 -4.39
N TRP A 113 11.30 11.04 -5.49
CA TRP A 113 12.26 11.19 -6.59
C TRP A 113 11.63 10.87 -7.94
N ASP A 114 12.17 11.50 -8.97
CA ASP A 114 11.83 11.22 -10.36
C ASP A 114 12.58 9.97 -10.84
N ILE A 115 11.92 9.11 -11.62
CA ILE A 115 12.50 7.84 -12.08
C ILE A 115 13.09 7.99 -13.49
N ASP A 116 14.41 7.87 -13.59
CA ASP A 116 15.14 7.77 -14.86
C ASP A 116 15.12 6.31 -15.36
N TRP A 117 14.16 5.97 -16.24
CA TRP A 117 13.99 4.60 -16.78
C TRP A 117 14.17 4.57 -18.31
N GLU A 118 14.59 3.43 -18.87
CA GLU A 118 14.98 3.26 -20.29
C GLU A 118 13.92 3.68 -21.32
N GLY A 119 12.65 3.76 -20.92
CA GLY A 119 11.54 4.25 -21.76
C GLY A 119 11.03 5.65 -21.42
N GLY A 120 11.67 6.35 -20.50
CA GLY A 120 11.34 7.70 -20.03
C GLY A 120 12.40 8.74 -20.38
N TYR A 121 12.23 9.95 -19.84
CA TYR A 121 13.21 11.01 -19.96
C TYR A 121 14.29 10.83 -18.88
N ASP A 122 15.53 10.61 -19.30
CA ASP A 122 16.73 10.68 -18.46
C ASP A 122 17.07 12.17 -18.23
N GLU A 123 16.71 12.71 -17.05
CA GLU A 123 16.82 14.16 -16.80
C GLU A 123 18.26 14.62 -16.58
N ASP A 124 19.13 13.78 -16.01
CA ASP A 124 20.49 14.13 -15.62
C ASP A 124 21.60 13.50 -16.50
N ASN A 125 21.21 12.63 -17.43
CA ASN A 125 22.07 11.94 -18.39
C ASN A 125 23.12 11.05 -17.70
N ASP A 126 22.77 10.47 -16.54
CA ASP A 126 23.62 9.52 -15.82
C ASP A 126 23.31 8.04 -16.15
N GLY A 127 22.24 7.81 -16.92
CA GLY A 127 21.77 6.52 -17.38
C GLY A 127 20.43 6.13 -16.75
N TYR A 128 19.91 4.98 -17.18
CA TYR A 128 18.61 4.50 -16.72
C TYR A 128 18.75 3.57 -15.52
N HIS A 129 18.13 3.93 -14.41
CA HIS A 129 18.10 3.15 -13.17
C HIS A 129 16.66 2.94 -12.72
N ASN A 130 16.23 1.68 -12.72
CA ASN A 130 14.93 1.29 -12.21
C ASN A 130 15.00 0.69 -10.79
N GLN A 131 16.17 0.71 -10.16
CA GLN A 131 16.40 0.18 -8.82
C GLN A 131 17.30 1.13 -8.02
N PHE A 132 16.90 1.42 -6.79
CA PHE A 132 17.56 2.38 -5.93
C PHE A 132 17.75 1.81 -4.52
N ASN A 133 18.86 2.19 -3.88
CA ASN A 133 19.09 1.90 -2.47
C ASN A 133 19.13 3.22 -1.70
N PHE A 134 18.27 3.34 -0.70
CA PHE A 134 18.20 4.50 0.16
C PHE A 134 18.59 4.13 1.58
N THR A 135 19.16 5.09 2.31
CA THR A 135 19.52 4.94 3.72
C THR A 135 18.76 5.96 4.54
N PHE A 136 18.21 5.53 5.67
CA PHE A 136 17.50 6.40 6.60
C PHE A 136 17.90 6.08 8.04
N SER A 137 17.65 7.04 8.93
CA SER A 137 17.88 6.91 10.37
C SER A 137 16.60 7.21 11.13
N LEU A 138 16.09 6.25 11.90
CA LEU A 138 14.84 6.37 12.67
C LEU A 138 15.06 5.94 14.13
N GLN A 139 14.19 6.41 15.03
CA GLN A 139 14.15 5.86 16.40
C GLN A 139 13.63 4.42 16.37
N SER A 140 13.84 3.68 17.46
CA SER A 140 13.27 2.35 17.57
C SER A 140 11.74 2.42 17.61
N GLY A 141 11.07 1.50 16.92
CA GLY A 141 9.60 1.50 16.82
C GLY A 141 9.07 0.63 15.70
N CYS A 142 7.75 0.52 15.64
CA CYS A 142 7.06 -0.12 14.53
C CYS A 142 6.60 0.92 13.51
N TYR A 143 7.00 0.72 12.25
CA TYR A 143 6.74 1.64 11.15
C TYR A 143 5.96 0.95 10.04
N HIS A 144 5.07 1.70 9.40
CA HIS A 144 4.42 1.32 8.16
C HIS A 144 5.12 2.05 7.01
N MET A 145 5.53 1.31 5.98
CA MET A 145 6.04 1.88 4.73
C MET A 145 4.92 1.88 3.69
N TYR A 146 4.71 3.03 3.04
CA TYR A 146 3.93 3.13 1.82
C TYR A 146 4.86 3.46 0.66
N ALA A 147 4.78 2.69 -0.41
CA ALA A 147 5.51 2.93 -1.64
C ALA A 147 4.52 3.05 -2.80
N ASN A 148 4.44 4.25 -3.35
CA ASN A 148 3.45 4.63 -4.36
C ASN A 148 4.17 5.13 -5.62
N LEU A 149 3.57 4.82 -6.76
CA LEU A 149 4.02 5.27 -8.07
C LEU A 149 2.97 6.23 -8.64
N TYR A 150 3.40 7.34 -9.24
CA TYR A 150 2.52 8.35 -9.84
C TYR A 150 2.94 8.64 -11.27
N ASP A 151 1.98 8.88 -12.17
CA ASP A 151 2.26 9.50 -13.47
C ASP A 151 2.42 11.02 -13.29
N ARG A 152 3.43 11.60 -13.92
CA ARG A 152 3.76 13.02 -13.73
C ARG A 152 2.69 13.91 -14.35
N ALA A 153 1.75 14.35 -13.53
CA ALA A 153 0.88 15.50 -13.76
C ALA A 153 0.98 16.53 -12.61
N GLY A 154 2.12 16.61 -11.93
CA GLY A 154 2.51 17.75 -11.06
C GLY A 154 1.68 18.00 -9.80
N ASP A 155 0.64 17.20 -9.54
CA ASP A 155 -0.23 17.32 -8.38
C ASP A 155 -0.40 15.95 -7.69
N ILE A 156 0.71 15.44 -7.12
CA ILE A 156 0.75 14.17 -6.39
C ILE A 156 -0.25 14.19 -5.22
N GLU A 157 -0.41 15.33 -4.56
CA GLU A 157 -1.32 15.49 -3.41
C GLU A 157 -2.79 15.23 -3.78
N ASN A 158 -3.20 15.51 -5.03
CA ASN A 158 -4.56 15.29 -5.52
C ASN A 158 -4.67 14.13 -6.54
N SER A 159 -3.59 13.39 -6.77
CA SER A 159 -3.56 12.27 -7.70
C SER A 159 -3.66 10.94 -6.97
N ALA A 160 -4.25 9.94 -7.61
CA ALA A 160 -4.23 8.57 -7.11
C ALA A 160 -2.93 7.87 -7.55
N PRO A 161 -2.34 6.99 -6.72
CA PRO A 161 -1.27 6.12 -7.15
C PRO A 161 -1.71 5.27 -8.35
N ILE A 162 -0.78 5.00 -9.25
CA ILE A 162 -0.95 4.13 -10.41
C ILE A 162 -0.22 2.80 -10.22
N GLY A 163 -0.64 1.79 -10.98
CA GLY A 163 -0.04 0.45 -10.90
C GLY A 163 -0.22 -0.20 -9.52
N SER A 164 0.71 -1.09 -9.17
CA SER A 164 0.74 -1.72 -7.85
C SER A 164 1.36 -0.77 -6.81
N THR A 165 0.86 -0.79 -5.58
CA THR A 165 1.52 -0.15 -4.43
C THR A 165 2.18 -1.21 -3.54
N ALA A 166 3.27 -0.87 -2.88
CA ALA A 166 3.92 -1.75 -1.90
C ALA A 166 3.80 -1.15 -0.50
N ASN A 167 3.07 -1.86 0.37
CA ASN A 167 2.79 -1.39 1.73
C ASN A 167 3.05 -2.52 2.73
N PHE A 168 3.85 -2.27 3.76
CA PHE A 168 4.18 -3.28 4.76
C PHE A 168 4.67 -2.66 6.08
N ASP A 169 4.49 -3.40 7.17
CA ASP A 169 5.00 -3.06 8.49
C ASP A 169 6.43 -3.59 8.68
N PHE A 170 7.28 -2.82 9.36
CA PHE A 170 8.62 -3.24 9.74
C PHE A 170 9.04 -2.65 11.09
N GLY A 171 9.95 -3.33 11.78
CA GLY A 171 10.53 -2.87 13.04
C GLY A 171 11.88 -2.20 12.84
N VAL A 172 12.07 -1.02 13.43
CA VAL A 172 13.38 -0.36 13.56
C VAL A 172 13.89 -0.62 14.97
N GLY A 173 15.09 -1.19 15.09
CA GLY A 173 15.66 -1.53 16.39
C GLY A 173 14.92 -2.63 17.16
N GLY A 174 14.11 -3.42 16.45
CA GLY A 174 13.24 -4.42 17.03
C GLY A 174 12.47 -5.20 15.97
N ILE A 175 11.49 -5.98 16.42
CA ILE A 175 10.53 -6.71 15.59
C ILE A 175 9.20 -5.96 15.65
N CYS A 176 8.52 -5.83 14.52
CA CYS A 176 7.11 -5.45 14.53
C CYS A 176 6.25 -6.63 14.11
N GLU A 177 5.27 -6.99 14.93
CA GLU A 177 4.32 -8.06 14.65
C GLU A 177 2.92 -7.58 15.04
N ASP A 178 1.99 -7.62 14.08
CA ASP A 178 0.60 -7.17 14.25
C ASP A 178 0.47 -5.74 14.82
N GLY A 179 1.38 -4.84 14.42
CA GLY A 179 1.42 -3.46 14.88
C GLY A 179 1.99 -3.27 16.30
N VAL A 180 2.49 -4.33 16.92
CA VAL A 180 3.15 -4.28 18.24
C VAL A 180 4.67 -4.32 18.05
N PHE A 181 5.35 -3.37 18.67
CA PHE A 181 6.81 -3.27 18.64
C PHE A 181 7.47 -4.08 19.76
N TYR A 182 8.50 -4.86 19.42
CA TYR A 182 9.32 -5.63 20.35
C TYR A 182 10.78 -5.23 20.21
N SER A 183 11.34 -4.60 21.24
CA SER A 183 12.75 -4.22 21.28
C SER A 183 13.67 -5.44 21.25
N ILE A 184 14.77 -5.40 20.48
CA ILE A 184 15.85 -6.40 20.58
C ILE A 184 16.91 -6.04 21.63
N PHE A 185 16.72 -4.92 22.35
CA PHE A 185 17.49 -4.60 23.53
C PHE A 185 16.85 -5.19 24.77
N ASP A 186 17.67 -5.87 25.57
CA ASP A 186 17.41 -6.34 26.92
C ASP A 186 17.32 -5.13 27.87
N SER A 187 16.13 -4.89 28.44
CA SER A 187 15.88 -3.69 29.23
C SER A 187 16.39 -3.80 30.67
N ASP A 188 16.33 -4.98 31.28
CA ASP A 188 16.67 -5.24 32.68
C ASP A 188 18.02 -5.97 32.88
N GLY A 189 18.62 -6.46 31.79
CA GLY A 189 19.92 -7.12 31.78
C GLY A 189 19.86 -8.60 32.15
N ASP A 190 18.69 -9.23 32.08
CA ASP A 190 18.48 -10.63 32.46
C ASP A 190 18.89 -11.64 31.36
N GLY A 191 19.11 -11.16 30.14
CA GLY A 191 19.49 -11.94 28.95
C GLY A 191 18.33 -12.30 28.02
N LEU A 192 17.11 -11.85 28.29
CA LEU A 192 15.94 -11.95 27.43
C LEU A 192 15.78 -10.71 26.56
N VAL A 193 15.17 -10.88 25.38
CA VAL A 193 14.87 -9.79 24.44
C VAL A 193 13.54 -10.05 23.75
N GLY A 194 12.98 -9.04 23.10
CA GLY A 194 11.81 -9.19 22.24
C GLY A 194 10.53 -9.49 23.03
N LYS A 195 9.78 -10.51 22.58
CA LYS A 195 8.49 -10.88 23.16
C LYS A 195 8.60 -11.36 24.61
N GLN A 196 9.68 -12.09 24.93
CA GLN A 196 9.87 -12.65 26.27
C GLN A 196 10.15 -11.55 27.30
N ASP A 197 11.00 -10.58 26.96
CA ASP A 197 11.32 -9.44 27.83
C ASP A 197 10.08 -8.56 28.08
N LEU A 198 9.17 -8.42 27.10
CA LEU A 198 7.98 -7.58 27.26
C LEU A 198 7.00 -8.07 28.35
N TYR A 199 6.90 -9.38 28.60
CA TYR A 199 5.96 -9.91 29.59
C TYR A 199 6.42 -9.59 31.02
N CYS A 200 7.73 -9.60 31.25
CA CYS A 200 8.36 -9.33 32.54
C CYS A 200 9.62 -8.47 32.34
N PRO A 201 9.47 -7.14 32.17
CA PRO A 201 10.56 -6.24 31.78
C PRO A 201 11.48 -5.80 32.95
N ASP A 202 11.33 -6.43 34.11
CA ASP A 202 12.07 -6.15 35.35
C ASP A 202 12.55 -7.49 35.98
N THR A 203 12.74 -8.53 35.17
CA THR A 203 13.16 -9.85 35.60
C THR A 203 14.57 -9.78 36.19
N PRO A 204 14.80 -10.28 37.42
CA PRO A 204 16.13 -10.23 38.00
C PRO A 204 17.13 -11.14 37.27
N GLN A 205 18.33 -10.62 37.02
CA GLN A 205 19.38 -11.37 36.34
C GLN A 205 19.70 -12.71 37.01
N GLY A 206 19.70 -13.77 36.20
CA GLY A 206 20.08 -15.12 36.62
C GLY A 206 18.96 -15.93 37.26
N GLU A 207 17.74 -15.42 37.30
CA GLU A 207 16.57 -16.20 37.68
C GLU A 207 16.15 -17.19 36.59
N MET A 208 15.47 -18.26 37.01
CA MET A 208 14.87 -19.20 36.06
C MET A 208 13.52 -18.64 35.62
N VAL A 209 13.38 -18.48 34.31
CA VAL A 209 12.18 -17.94 33.67
C VAL A 209 11.33 -19.03 33.02
N ASP A 210 10.05 -18.75 32.85
CA ASP A 210 9.11 -19.60 32.14
C ASP A 210 9.14 -19.37 30.61
N GLU A 211 8.16 -19.90 29.87
CA GLU A 211 8.07 -19.73 28.42
C GLU A 211 7.76 -18.29 27.97
N HIS A 212 7.24 -17.47 28.88
CA HIS A 212 6.94 -16.06 28.67
C HIS A 212 8.12 -15.16 29.03
N GLY A 213 9.18 -15.70 29.63
CA GLY A 213 10.30 -14.89 30.14
C GLY A 213 10.12 -14.41 31.58
N CYS A 214 9.14 -14.92 32.31
CA CYS A 214 8.83 -14.48 33.67
C CYS A 214 9.38 -15.45 34.73
N SER A 215 9.95 -14.89 35.80
CA SER A 215 10.40 -15.65 36.97
C SER A 215 9.29 -15.82 38.02
N GLU A 216 9.51 -16.70 39.01
CA GLU A 216 8.60 -16.80 40.17
C GLU A 216 8.53 -15.48 40.98
N SER A 217 9.62 -14.70 40.99
CA SER A 217 9.68 -13.43 41.72
C SER A 217 8.82 -12.35 41.04
N ASP A 218 8.75 -12.35 39.70
CA ASP A 218 7.87 -11.48 38.93
C ASP A 218 6.40 -11.74 39.26
N TYR A 219 5.98 -13.00 39.26
CA TYR A 219 4.61 -13.37 39.65
C TYR A 219 4.30 -13.02 41.11
N ALA A 220 5.27 -13.17 42.03
CA ALA A 220 5.08 -12.78 43.43
C ALA A 220 4.87 -11.27 43.59
N ARG A 221 5.62 -10.45 42.82
CA ARG A 221 5.46 -9.00 42.80
C ARG A 221 4.11 -8.57 42.23
N LEU A 222 3.63 -9.24 41.18
CA LEU A 222 2.31 -8.98 40.60
C LEU A 222 1.15 -9.49 41.46
N SER A 223 1.35 -10.57 42.20
CA SER A 223 0.36 -11.16 43.12
C SER A 223 0.30 -10.45 44.48
N GLY A 224 1.20 -9.50 44.74
CA GLY A 224 1.34 -8.78 46.00
C GLY A 224 0.32 -7.66 46.22
N THR A 225 -0.99 -7.94 46.16
CA THR A 225 -1.93 -7.15 46.97
C THR A 225 -1.89 -7.72 48.39
N GLY A 226 -1.18 -7.06 49.30
CA GLY A 226 -1.08 -7.57 50.67
C GLY A 226 -0.35 -6.68 51.66
N GLY A 227 -0.97 -5.54 51.99
CA GLY A 227 -0.93 -4.98 53.35
C GLY A 227 0.29 -4.15 53.73
N ASP A 228 0.28 -2.88 53.33
CA ASP A 228 0.78 -1.81 54.20
C ASP A 228 -0.39 -0.82 54.38
N ASP A 229 -1.21 -1.09 55.39
CA ASP A 229 -1.96 -0.08 56.10
C ASP A 229 -0.96 0.88 56.77
N ASP A 230 -0.53 1.90 56.02
CA ASP A 230 -0.45 3.28 56.46
C ASP A 230 0.24 4.14 55.37
N GLU A 231 -0.44 5.24 55.04
CA GLU A 231 0.08 6.43 54.35
C GLU A 231 0.09 6.42 52.80
N ALA A 232 -0.64 7.41 52.28
CA ALA A 232 -0.95 7.64 50.88
C ALA A 232 0.27 7.82 49.96
N ALA A 233 0.40 7.00 48.91
CA ALA A 233 0.86 7.43 47.58
C ALA A 233 0.80 6.32 46.52
N ARG A 234 0.37 6.73 45.31
CA ARG A 234 0.56 6.10 43.97
C ARG A 234 -0.29 4.89 43.60
N ILE A 235 -1.39 5.21 42.90
CA ILE A 235 -1.94 4.41 41.81
C ILE A 235 -0.87 4.31 40.70
N PRO A 236 -0.49 3.12 40.20
CA PRO A 236 0.30 2.98 38.99
C PRO A 236 -0.64 3.03 37.78
N GLY A 237 -0.48 4.05 36.94
CA GLY A 237 -1.24 4.24 35.71
C GLY A 237 -2.03 5.55 35.70
N PHE A 238 -1.60 6.49 34.86
CA PHE A 238 -2.04 7.88 34.71
C PHE A 238 -1.47 8.89 35.72
N GLY A 239 -0.33 9.48 35.36
CA GLY A 239 0.27 10.57 36.11
C GLY A 239 1.23 11.44 35.29
N LEU A 240 0.72 12.18 34.29
CA LEU A 240 1.21 13.54 34.00
C LEU A 240 0.19 14.38 33.22
N LEU A 241 -0.83 14.90 33.92
CA LEU A 241 -1.43 16.18 33.52
C LEU A 241 -1.06 17.21 34.60
N LEU A 242 0.02 17.93 34.34
CA LEU A 242 0.37 19.16 35.04
C LEU A 242 -0.69 20.22 34.72
N SER A 243 -1.80 20.26 35.47
CA SER A 243 -2.68 21.43 35.47
C SER A 243 -2.06 22.51 36.34
N ILE A 244 -1.26 23.40 35.75
CA ILE A 244 -0.88 24.66 36.38
C ILE A 244 -2.12 25.56 36.38
N THR A 245 -2.96 25.45 37.40
CA THR A 245 -3.91 26.53 37.70
C THR A 245 -3.14 27.66 38.37
N ALA A 246 -2.72 28.63 37.57
CA ALA A 246 -2.21 29.91 38.06
C ALA A 246 -3.30 30.61 38.88
N ALA A 247 -3.17 30.59 40.20
CA ALA A 247 -3.94 31.43 41.10
C ALA A 247 -3.47 32.89 40.93
N LEU A 248 -4.11 33.64 40.04
CA LEU A 248 -4.04 35.11 40.06
C LEU A 248 -4.80 35.61 41.29
N GLY A 249 -4.07 35.74 42.40
CA GLY A 249 -4.50 36.53 43.55
C GLY A 249 -4.49 38.01 43.20
N ALA A 250 -5.64 38.55 42.79
CA ALA A 250 -5.87 39.99 42.72
C ALA A 250 -6.03 40.55 44.14
N ALA A 251 -4.93 40.86 44.81
CA ALA A 251 -4.94 41.72 45.99
C ALA A 251 -5.05 43.19 45.53
N LEU A 252 -6.28 43.66 45.30
CA LEU A 252 -6.58 45.09 45.25
C LEU A 252 -6.48 45.66 46.67
N ILE A 253 -5.27 46.08 47.05
CA ILE A 253 -5.07 46.89 48.26
C ILE A 253 -5.67 48.26 47.98
N ALA A 254 -6.83 48.49 48.58
CA ALA A 254 -7.39 49.82 48.76
C ALA A 254 -6.55 50.56 49.81
N THR A 255 -5.72 51.51 49.40
CA THR A 255 -5.33 52.62 50.25
C THR A 255 -6.03 53.89 49.76
N ARG A 256 -7.08 54.23 50.49
CA ARG A 256 -7.80 55.50 50.43
C ARG A 256 -7.14 56.46 51.44
N ARG A 257 -7.06 57.74 51.06
CA ARG A 257 -6.67 58.96 51.82
C ARG A 257 -5.16 59.14 52.06
N GLU A 258 -4.60 60.33 51.89
CA GLU A 258 -5.16 61.70 52.08
C GLU A 258 -5.16 62.59 50.83
#